data_AF-A0A957YQA6-F1
#
_entry.id   AF-A0A957YQA6-F1
#
_cell.length_a   1.000
_cell.length_b   1.000
_cell.length_c   1.000
_cell.angle_alpha   90.00
_cell.angle_beta   90.00
_cell.angle_gamma   90.00
#
_symmetry.space_group_name_H-M   'P 1'
#
loop_
_entity.id
_entity.type
_entity.pdbx_description
1 polymer ?
#
loop_
_entity_poly.entity_id
_entity_poly.type
_entity_poly.pdbx_seq_one_letter_code
_entity_poly.pdbx_strand_id
1 'polypeptide(L)'
;EVHSCNQKAIELLGMGTANFRKIPVNDDYTIDLDTLKQAIKSDREAGYQPIAIVGNAGTINTGAIDDLNALADICEKEDLWFHIDGAIGAVAVLAENVNPKLKGIERANSVALDLHKWMHMPIEVGCAIIRSEKAHRDTFSLTPEYLAHETRGIAAGNIWFNDYGLQLSRNFRALKVWMSIKEHGLDRFGRMMARNVEQAHYFGQLVEKDSKMELLAPIGLDIVCFRFNPGGMDEDALNALNKEILMQLHEKGIAAPSYTTLGKTYCLRIAISNHRSTFEDFDLLAREVVRLGNEIVSEK
;
A
#
# COMPACT_ATOMS: atom_id res chain seq x y z
N GLU A 1 -8.15 -5.52 1.17
CA GLU A 1 -7.52 -5.83 -0.14
C GLU A 1 -6.03 -6.13 0.10
N VAL A 2 -5.28 -6.77 -0.81
CA VAL A 2 -3.86 -7.09 -0.54
C VAL A 2 -3.00 -7.08 -1.81
N HIS A 3 -1.71 -6.68 -1.70
CA HIS A 3 -0.78 -6.72 -2.84
C HIS A 3 -0.56 -8.15 -3.33
N SER A 4 -0.48 -8.34 -4.64
CA SER A 4 -0.16 -9.62 -5.28
C SER A 4 1.23 -10.17 -4.89
N CYS A 5 2.10 -9.32 -4.33
CA CYS A 5 3.42 -9.73 -3.86
C CYS A 5 3.32 -10.66 -2.65
N ASN A 6 2.27 -10.55 -1.83
CA ASN A 6 2.03 -11.43 -0.71
C ASN A 6 1.79 -12.86 -1.21
N GLN A 7 0.91 -13.03 -2.21
CA GLN A 7 0.70 -14.33 -2.85
C GLN A 7 2.01 -14.87 -3.46
N LYS A 8 2.74 -14.03 -4.20
CA LYS A 8 4.04 -14.40 -4.79
C LYS A 8 5.06 -14.80 -3.72
N ALA A 9 5.09 -14.14 -2.57
CA ALA A 9 5.99 -14.47 -1.47
C ALA A 9 5.66 -15.84 -0.87
N ILE A 10 4.38 -16.14 -0.62
CA ILE A 10 3.94 -17.45 -0.13
C ILE A 10 4.28 -18.57 -1.13
N GLU A 11 4.12 -18.31 -2.42
CA GLU A 11 4.54 -19.25 -3.49
C GLU A 11 6.06 -19.48 -3.47
N LEU A 12 6.86 -18.43 -3.37
CA LEU A 12 8.33 -18.51 -3.31
C LEU A 12 8.84 -19.21 -2.05
N LEU A 13 8.13 -19.11 -0.92
CA LEU A 13 8.44 -19.81 0.32
C LEU A 13 8.09 -21.31 0.28
N GLY A 14 7.57 -21.81 -0.85
CA GLY A 14 7.22 -23.22 -1.01
C GLY A 14 5.90 -23.63 -0.34
N MET A 15 5.14 -22.67 0.17
CA MET A 15 3.84 -22.93 0.80
C MET A 15 2.73 -23.10 -0.24
N GLY A 16 2.89 -22.52 -1.44
CA GLY A 16 1.92 -22.64 -2.54
C GLY A 16 0.65 -21.80 -2.35
N THR A 17 0.04 -21.40 -3.46
CA THR A 17 -1.10 -20.46 -3.48
C THR A 17 -2.31 -20.93 -2.69
N ALA A 18 -2.54 -22.23 -2.60
CA ALA A 18 -3.68 -22.81 -1.88
C ALA A 18 -3.65 -22.51 -0.37
N ASN A 19 -2.48 -22.22 0.18
CA ASN A 19 -2.30 -21.86 1.59
C ASN A 19 -2.35 -20.34 1.84
N PHE A 20 -2.64 -19.54 0.81
CA PHE A 20 -2.88 -18.11 0.95
C PHE A 20 -4.39 -17.82 1.02
N ARG A 21 -4.90 -17.59 2.23
CA ARG A 21 -6.32 -17.26 2.46
C ARG A 21 -6.57 -15.78 2.18
N LYS A 22 -7.35 -15.48 1.14
CA LYS A 22 -7.85 -14.12 0.87
C LYS A 22 -9.15 -13.92 1.65
N ILE A 23 -9.11 -13.04 2.64
CA ILE A 23 -10.30 -12.69 3.43
C ILE A 23 -11.06 -11.58 2.69
N PRO A 24 -12.41 -11.65 2.65
CA PRO A 24 -13.25 -10.56 2.17
C PRO A 24 -12.98 -9.24 2.89
N VAL A 25 -13.46 -8.17 2.26
CA VAL A 25 -13.37 -6.81 2.81
C VAL A 25 -14.76 -6.27 3.11
N ASN A 26 -14.85 -5.33 4.03
CA ASN A 26 -16.03 -4.53 4.28
C ASN A 26 -16.24 -3.48 3.17
N ASP A 27 -17.33 -2.72 3.22
CA ASP A 27 -17.64 -1.66 2.26
C ASP A 27 -16.58 -0.52 2.24
N ASP A 28 -15.80 -0.38 3.30
CA ASP A 28 -14.67 0.55 3.39
C ASP A 28 -13.32 -0.06 2.97
N TYR A 29 -13.36 -1.25 2.37
CA TYR A 29 -12.21 -2.02 1.86
C TYR A 29 -11.22 -2.52 2.93
N THR A 30 -11.52 -2.31 4.21
CA THR A 30 -10.79 -2.95 5.33
C THR A 30 -11.16 -4.42 5.43
N ILE A 31 -10.25 -5.22 5.96
CA ILE A 31 -10.47 -6.66 6.18
C ILE A 31 -11.68 -6.95 7.09
N ASP A 32 -12.49 -7.94 6.71
CA ASP A 32 -13.54 -8.47 7.57
C ASP A 32 -12.94 -9.35 8.68
N LEU A 33 -12.93 -8.82 9.90
CA LEU A 33 -12.34 -9.46 11.07
C LEU A 33 -13.13 -10.70 11.53
N ASP A 34 -14.43 -10.77 11.30
CA ASP A 34 -15.23 -11.92 11.72
C ASP A 34 -15.05 -13.08 10.75
N THR A 35 -15.02 -12.80 9.44
CA THR A 35 -14.64 -13.80 8.44
C THR A 35 -13.19 -14.29 8.64
N LEU A 36 -12.26 -13.40 9.01
CA LEU A 36 -10.89 -13.79 9.37
C LEU A 36 -10.86 -14.82 10.52
N LYS A 37 -11.56 -14.54 11.63
CA LYS A 37 -11.61 -15.46 12.79
C LYS A 37 -12.22 -16.81 12.40
N GLN A 38 -13.28 -16.81 11.60
CA GLN A 38 -13.91 -18.04 11.11
C GLN A 38 -12.97 -18.84 10.22
N ALA A 39 -12.22 -18.17 9.32
CA ALA A 39 -11.23 -18.83 8.47
C ALA A 39 -10.11 -19.50 9.28
N ILE A 40 -9.57 -18.81 10.29
CA ILE A 40 -8.55 -19.37 11.20
C ILE A 40 -9.08 -20.62 11.90
N LYS A 41 -10.30 -20.54 12.45
CA LYS A 41 -10.94 -21.67 13.12
C LYS A 41 -11.14 -22.86 12.17
N SER A 42 -11.69 -22.60 10.98
CA SER A 42 -11.94 -23.64 9.98
C SER A 42 -10.65 -24.31 9.50
N ASP A 43 -9.58 -23.54 9.32
CA ASP A 43 -8.27 -24.07 8.91
C ASP A 43 -7.71 -25.00 9.99
N ARG A 44 -7.78 -24.61 11.27
CA ARG A 44 -7.36 -25.47 12.39
C ARG A 44 -8.19 -26.75 12.49
N GLU A 45 -9.51 -26.66 12.34
CA GLU A 45 -10.41 -27.83 12.35
C GLU A 45 -10.13 -28.79 11.18
N ALA A 46 -9.69 -28.26 10.03
CA ALA A 46 -9.25 -29.04 8.88
C ALA A 46 -7.80 -29.56 8.98
N GLY A 47 -7.11 -29.32 10.11
CA GLY A 47 -5.75 -29.80 10.36
C GLY A 47 -4.64 -28.92 9.76
N TYR A 48 -4.97 -27.73 9.25
CA TYR A 48 -3.98 -26.74 8.83
C TYR A 48 -3.41 -25.98 10.04
N GLN A 49 -2.23 -25.39 9.84
CA GLN A 49 -1.58 -24.52 10.82
C GLN A 49 -1.51 -23.10 10.25
N PRO A 50 -2.44 -22.20 10.62
CA PRO A 50 -2.28 -20.78 10.36
C PRO A 50 -0.99 -20.28 11.03
N ILE A 51 -0.18 -19.48 10.32
CA ILE A 51 1.13 -19.01 10.80
C ILE A 51 1.22 -17.50 10.93
N ALA A 52 0.46 -16.75 10.13
CA ALA A 52 0.57 -15.31 10.06
C ALA A 52 -0.73 -14.67 9.57
N ILE A 53 -0.94 -13.43 9.99
CA ILE A 53 -1.91 -12.51 9.41
C ILE A 53 -1.14 -11.35 8.79
N VAL A 54 -1.53 -10.95 7.58
CA VAL A 54 -1.03 -9.76 6.89
C VAL A 54 -2.11 -8.68 6.94
N GLY A 55 -1.90 -7.65 7.76
CA GLY A 55 -2.70 -6.43 7.76
C GLY A 55 -2.11 -5.38 6.81
N ASN A 56 -2.92 -4.45 6.33
CA ASN A 56 -2.50 -3.40 5.41
C ASN A 56 -2.52 -2.04 6.10
N ALA A 57 -1.39 -1.33 6.02
CA ALA A 57 -1.32 0.10 6.28
C ALA A 57 -1.31 0.83 4.93
N GLY A 58 -2.49 0.95 4.31
CA GLY A 58 -2.67 1.51 2.97
C GLY A 58 -2.71 0.44 1.88
N THR A 59 -3.90 -0.05 1.55
CA THR A 59 -4.12 -0.94 0.41
C THR A 59 -3.80 -0.23 -0.91
N ILE A 60 -3.43 -1.00 -1.94
CA ILE A 60 -3.00 -0.39 -3.22
C ILE A 60 -4.16 0.27 -3.94
N ASN A 61 -5.33 -0.37 -3.96
CA ASN A 61 -6.42 0.08 -4.81
C ASN A 61 -7.11 1.30 -4.23
N THR A 62 -7.44 1.27 -2.93
CA THR A 62 -8.30 2.25 -2.27
C THR A 62 -7.58 3.02 -1.15
N GLY A 63 -6.37 2.62 -0.76
CA GLY A 63 -5.64 3.24 0.35
C GLY A 63 -6.21 2.93 1.73
N ALA A 64 -7.05 1.90 1.84
CA ALA A 64 -7.66 1.48 3.10
C ALA A 64 -6.59 1.06 4.13
N ILE A 65 -6.86 1.33 5.41
CA ILE A 65 -6.02 0.94 6.53
C ILE A 65 -6.84 -0.03 7.38
N ASP A 66 -6.36 -1.26 7.53
CA ASP A 66 -7.03 -2.24 8.37
C ASP A 66 -6.95 -1.82 9.85
N ASP A 67 -7.87 -2.30 10.69
CA ASP A 67 -7.78 -2.11 12.14
C ASP A 67 -6.59 -2.91 12.71
N LEU A 68 -5.43 -2.25 12.79
CA LEU A 68 -4.18 -2.88 13.18
C LEU A 68 -4.20 -3.36 14.64
N ASN A 69 -4.96 -2.72 15.52
CA ASN A 69 -5.09 -3.16 16.90
C ASN A 69 -5.93 -4.43 16.99
N ALA A 70 -7.08 -4.47 16.30
CA ALA A 70 -7.91 -5.66 16.30
C ALA A 70 -7.20 -6.85 15.65
N LEU A 71 -6.42 -6.63 14.59
CA LEU A 71 -5.58 -7.67 14.00
C LEU A 71 -4.49 -8.16 14.96
N ALA A 72 -3.84 -7.25 15.68
CA ALA A 72 -2.86 -7.61 16.71
C ALA A 72 -3.50 -8.43 17.83
N ASP A 73 -4.70 -8.05 18.31
CA ASP A 73 -5.44 -8.80 19.34
C ASP A 73 -5.76 -10.23 18.88
N ILE A 74 -6.16 -10.41 17.61
CA ILE A 74 -6.39 -11.74 17.03
C ILE A 74 -5.08 -12.52 16.95
N CYS A 75 -3.99 -11.91 16.49
CA CYS A 75 -2.69 -12.57 16.39
C CYS A 75 -2.18 -13.05 17.75
N GLU A 76 -2.27 -12.21 18.78
CA GLU A 76 -1.86 -12.56 20.15
C GLU A 76 -2.72 -13.69 20.73
N LYS A 77 -4.04 -13.66 20.49
CA LYS A 77 -4.95 -14.71 20.96
C LYS A 77 -4.74 -16.05 20.25
N GLU A 78 -4.47 -16.01 18.96
CA GLU A 78 -4.38 -17.19 18.09
C GLU A 78 -2.93 -17.71 17.92
N ASP A 79 -1.95 -17.08 18.60
CA ASP A 79 -0.51 -17.35 18.48
C ASP A 79 -0.02 -17.31 17.02
N LEU A 80 -0.30 -16.19 16.33
CA LEU A 80 0.04 -15.95 14.92
C LEU A 80 1.01 -14.79 14.79
N TRP A 81 1.85 -14.85 13.75
CA TRP A 81 2.72 -13.73 13.39
C TRP A 81 1.91 -12.59 12.78
N PHE A 82 1.98 -11.39 13.36
CA PHE A 82 1.39 -10.19 12.80
C PHE A 82 2.37 -9.46 11.87
N HIS A 83 2.13 -9.52 10.57
CA HIS A 83 2.84 -8.73 9.57
C HIS A 83 1.96 -7.57 9.10
N ILE A 84 2.55 -6.38 8.96
CA ILE A 84 1.91 -5.25 8.28
C ILE A 84 2.58 -5.02 6.94
N ASP A 85 1.82 -5.17 5.86
CA ASP A 85 2.14 -4.61 4.55
C ASP A 85 1.82 -3.12 4.58
N GLY A 86 2.84 -2.32 4.88
CA GLY A 86 2.76 -0.86 4.90
C GLY A 86 3.62 -0.24 3.82
N ALA A 87 3.80 -0.94 2.69
CA ALA A 87 4.71 -0.54 1.63
C ALA A 87 4.53 0.94 1.23
N ILE A 88 3.29 1.43 1.21
CA ILE A 88 2.95 2.84 0.99
C ILE A 88 2.69 3.57 2.32
N GLY A 89 1.75 3.08 3.14
CA GLY A 89 1.21 3.87 4.24
C GLY A 89 1.97 3.81 5.55
N ALA A 90 2.89 2.87 5.77
CA ALA A 90 3.63 2.82 7.05
C ALA A 90 4.49 4.06 7.28
N VAL A 91 5.04 4.68 6.23
CA VAL A 91 5.81 5.93 6.37
C VAL A 91 4.94 7.13 6.73
N ALA A 92 3.61 7.03 6.58
CA ALA A 92 2.68 8.09 6.92
C ALA A 92 2.48 8.27 8.44
N VAL A 93 3.16 7.47 9.29
CA VAL A 93 3.35 7.81 10.71
C VAL A 93 4.02 9.17 10.92
N LEU A 94 4.73 9.67 9.89
CA LEU A 94 5.31 11.01 9.88
C LEU A 94 4.29 12.13 9.61
N ALA A 95 3.11 11.81 9.06
CA ALA A 95 2.08 12.78 8.74
C ALA A 95 1.08 12.91 9.90
N GLU A 96 0.95 14.10 10.48
CA GLU A 96 0.13 14.33 11.68
C GLU A 96 -1.35 13.96 11.49
N ASN A 97 -1.91 14.20 10.29
CA ASN A 97 -3.31 13.88 9.95
C ASN A 97 -3.54 12.39 9.63
N VAL A 98 -2.48 11.57 9.51
CA VAL A 98 -2.58 10.12 9.23
C VAL A 98 -2.11 9.28 10.41
N ASN A 99 -1.09 9.72 11.15
CA ASN A 99 -0.49 8.98 12.26
C ASN A 99 -1.53 8.35 13.22
N PRO A 100 -2.58 9.05 13.68
CA PRO A 100 -3.61 8.44 14.54
C PRO A 100 -4.35 7.25 13.93
N LYS A 101 -4.44 7.15 12.59
CA LYS A 101 -5.07 6.04 11.86
C LYS A 101 -4.18 4.79 11.81
N LEU A 102 -2.89 4.93 12.09
CA LEU A 102 -1.91 3.82 12.07
C LEU A 102 -1.63 3.24 13.46
N LYS A 103 -2.43 3.60 14.47
CA LYS A 103 -2.31 3.03 15.82
C LYS A 103 -2.39 1.51 15.77
N GLY A 104 -1.49 0.84 16.47
CA GLY A 104 -1.34 -0.62 16.44
C GLY A 104 -0.20 -1.08 15.53
N ILE A 105 0.36 -0.20 14.68
CA ILE A 105 1.56 -0.53 13.88
C ILE A 105 2.74 -0.92 14.77
N GLU A 106 2.85 -0.31 15.94
CA GLU A 106 3.82 -0.60 16.99
C GLU A 106 3.57 -1.93 17.71
N ARG A 107 2.55 -2.70 17.35
CA ARG A 107 2.25 -4.05 17.85
C ARG A 107 2.64 -5.16 16.86
N ALA A 108 2.92 -4.83 15.60
CA ALA A 108 3.32 -5.83 14.61
C ALA A 108 4.66 -6.53 14.92
N ASN A 109 4.75 -7.81 14.56
CA ASN A 109 6.01 -8.54 14.61
C ASN A 109 6.93 -8.13 13.46
N SER A 110 6.37 -7.74 12.31
CA SER A 110 7.11 -7.12 11.21
C SER A 110 6.29 -6.10 10.42
N VAL A 111 6.98 -5.11 9.84
CA VAL A 111 6.40 -4.09 8.96
C VAL A 111 7.23 -4.00 7.68
N ALA A 112 6.59 -4.10 6.52
CA ALA A 112 7.18 -3.75 5.24
C ALA A 112 6.88 -2.28 4.92
N LEU A 113 7.88 -1.53 4.43
CA LEU A 113 7.70 -0.15 3.97
C LEU A 113 8.65 0.17 2.80
N ASP A 114 8.23 1.01 1.86
CA ASP A 114 9.05 1.41 0.72
C ASP A 114 9.36 2.91 0.75
N LEU A 115 10.61 3.23 1.07
CA LEU A 115 11.07 4.63 1.10
C LEU A 115 11.10 5.25 -0.31
N HIS A 116 11.15 4.42 -1.35
CA HIS A 116 11.09 4.86 -2.74
C HIS A 116 9.65 5.12 -3.26
N LYS A 117 8.65 4.99 -2.40
CA LYS A 117 7.28 5.42 -2.68
C LYS A 117 7.06 6.82 -2.11
N TRP A 118 6.39 6.93 -0.97
CA TRP A 118 5.91 8.22 -0.45
C TRP A 118 6.99 9.09 0.20
N MET A 119 8.20 8.58 0.36
CA MET A 119 9.39 9.36 0.76
C MET A 119 10.27 9.78 -0.43
N HIS A 120 9.87 9.50 -1.68
CA HIS A 120 10.57 9.93 -2.90
C HIS A 120 12.04 9.52 -3.02
N MET A 121 12.48 8.47 -2.31
CA MET A 121 13.84 7.97 -2.50
C MET A 121 13.96 7.39 -3.92
N PRO A 122 15.09 7.60 -4.64
CA PRO A 122 15.28 6.97 -5.94
C PRO A 122 15.13 5.44 -5.84
N ILE A 123 14.45 4.82 -6.79
CA ILE A 123 14.27 3.35 -6.82
C ILE A 123 15.65 2.66 -6.86
N GLU A 124 15.87 1.55 -6.14
CA GLU A 124 14.99 0.87 -5.18
C GLU A 124 15.43 1.15 -3.72
N VAL A 125 14.47 1.19 -2.79
CA VAL A 125 14.67 1.15 -1.33
C VAL A 125 13.43 0.63 -0.61
N GLY A 126 13.30 -0.68 -0.49
CA GLY A 126 12.34 -1.31 0.42
C GLY A 126 12.99 -1.64 1.76
N CYS A 127 12.20 -1.65 2.83
CA CYS A 127 12.62 -1.98 4.17
C CYS A 127 11.66 -3.01 4.78
N ALA A 128 12.22 -4.01 5.45
CA ALA A 128 11.49 -4.87 6.37
C ALA A 128 12.00 -4.58 7.79
N ILE A 129 11.12 -4.08 8.64
CA ILE A 129 11.40 -3.85 10.06
C ILE A 129 10.87 -5.06 10.81
N ILE A 130 11.76 -5.78 11.52
CA ILE A 130 11.39 -6.94 12.32
C ILE A 130 11.58 -6.58 13.78
N ARG A 131 10.56 -6.80 14.61
CA ARG A 131 10.60 -6.47 16.05
C ARG A 131 11.69 -7.24 16.79
N SER A 132 11.82 -8.53 16.50
CA SER A 132 12.78 -9.42 17.16
C SER A 132 14.00 -9.63 16.28
N GLU A 133 15.15 -9.10 16.71
CA GLU A 133 16.44 -9.35 16.06
C GLU A 133 16.74 -10.85 16.01
N LYS A 134 16.50 -11.57 17.11
CA LYS A 134 16.72 -13.02 17.18
C LYS A 134 15.92 -13.76 16.12
N ALA A 135 14.62 -13.50 16.00
CA ALA A 135 13.78 -14.18 15.00
C ALA A 135 14.25 -13.88 13.56
N HIS A 136 14.68 -12.64 13.31
CA HIS A 136 15.20 -12.24 12.01
C HIS A 136 16.48 -13.02 11.66
N ARG A 137 17.43 -13.10 12.61
CA ARG A 137 18.70 -13.82 12.42
C ARG A 137 18.51 -15.33 12.32
N ASP A 138 17.69 -15.92 13.19
CA ASP A 138 17.39 -17.36 13.17
C ASP A 138 16.82 -17.81 11.80
N THR A 139 16.23 -16.88 11.03
CA THR A 139 15.68 -17.15 9.70
C THR A 139 16.73 -17.15 8.57
N PHE A 140 17.73 -16.25 8.63
CA PHE A 140 18.62 -16.00 7.48
C PHE A 140 20.10 -16.24 7.75
N SER A 141 20.53 -16.22 9.02
CA SER A 141 21.95 -16.29 9.35
C SER A 141 22.54 -17.63 8.94
N LEU A 142 23.55 -17.55 8.09
CA LEU A 142 24.36 -18.67 7.63
C LEU A 142 25.79 -18.17 7.48
N THR A 143 26.65 -18.51 8.45
CA THR A 143 28.03 -18.02 8.51
C THR A 143 29.02 -19.13 8.11
N PRO A 144 29.36 -19.29 6.82
CA PRO A 144 30.47 -20.13 6.41
C PRO A 144 31.80 -19.61 6.95
N GLU A 145 32.83 -20.45 6.95
CA GLU A 145 34.15 -20.15 7.55
C GLU A 145 34.80 -18.86 6.99
N TYR A 146 34.68 -18.58 5.69
CA TYR A 146 35.20 -17.36 5.08
C TYR A 146 34.45 -16.06 5.49
N LEU A 147 33.32 -16.19 6.18
CA LEU A 147 32.55 -15.09 6.79
C LEU A 147 32.61 -15.13 8.32
N ALA A 148 33.52 -15.92 8.90
CA ALA A 148 33.67 -15.99 10.35
C ALA A 148 33.98 -14.61 10.93
N HIS A 149 33.32 -14.30 12.06
CA HIS A 149 33.52 -13.03 12.73
C HIS A 149 34.84 -13.08 13.51
N GLU A 150 35.64 -12.04 13.33
CA GLU A 150 36.92 -11.92 14.00
C GLU A 150 36.83 -11.00 15.22
N THR A 151 37.78 -11.14 16.14
CA THR A 151 37.84 -10.29 17.34
C THR A 151 38.30 -8.86 17.05
N ARG A 152 38.86 -8.59 15.86
CA ARG A 152 39.39 -7.28 15.44
C ARG A 152 39.39 -7.10 13.91
N GLY A 153 39.48 -5.85 13.45
CA GLY A 153 39.55 -5.50 12.03
C GLY A 153 38.20 -5.28 11.36
N ILE A 154 38.16 -5.28 10.03
CA ILE A 154 36.91 -5.04 9.25
C ILE A 154 35.92 -6.21 9.42
N ALA A 155 36.43 -7.41 9.68
CA ALA A 155 35.62 -8.59 10.01
C ALA A 155 35.19 -8.63 11.49
N ALA A 156 35.50 -7.60 12.29
CA ALA A 156 34.97 -7.46 13.64
C ALA A 156 33.67 -6.65 13.64
N GLY A 157 32.77 -7.01 14.55
CA GLY A 157 31.48 -6.35 14.71
C GLY A 157 30.33 -7.35 14.76
N ASN A 158 29.23 -6.91 15.35
CA ASN A 158 28.07 -7.77 15.60
C ASN A 158 26.97 -7.62 14.53
N ILE A 159 27.11 -6.64 13.61
CA ILE A 159 26.09 -6.33 12.60
C ILE A 159 26.62 -6.70 11.22
N TRP A 160 26.22 -7.88 10.77
CA TRP A 160 26.48 -8.39 9.44
C TRP A 160 25.17 -8.47 8.69
N PHE A 161 24.96 -7.58 7.72
CA PHE A 161 23.64 -7.43 7.10
C PHE A 161 23.21 -8.62 6.21
N ASN A 162 24.13 -9.51 5.87
CA ASN A 162 23.82 -10.78 5.23
C ASN A 162 23.10 -11.76 6.18
N ASP A 163 23.24 -11.61 7.50
CA ASP A 163 22.51 -12.40 8.50
C ASP A 163 21.01 -12.05 8.58
N TYR A 164 20.58 -11.04 7.83
CA TYR A 164 19.23 -10.45 7.90
C TYR A 164 18.49 -10.52 6.56
N GLY A 165 18.92 -11.37 5.63
CA GLY A 165 18.20 -11.55 4.38
C GLY A 165 18.94 -12.41 3.37
N LEU A 166 18.30 -12.62 2.23
CA LEU A 166 18.82 -13.50 1.17
C LEU A 166 20.04 -12.93 0.43
N GLN A 167 20.29 -11.63 0.52
CA GLN A 167 21.38 -10.98 -0.23
C GLN A 167 22.68 -11.00 0.60
N LEU A 168 23.69 -11.71 0.13
CA LEU A 168 25.05 -11.61 0.68
C LEU A 168 25.69 -10.26 0.31
N SER A 169 25.89 -10.04 -0.99
CA SER A 169 26.41 -8.77 -1.53
C SER A 169 25.26 -7.83 -1.89
N ARG A 170 25.38 -6.55 -1.52
CA ARG A 170 24.36 -5.52 -1.77
C ARG A 170 24.97 -4.13 -1.92
N ASN A 171 24.27 -3.27 -2.65
CA ASN A 171 24.63 -1.86 -2.79
C ASN A 171 24.44 -1.08 -1.48
N PHE A 172 25.09 0.07 -1.35
CA PHE A 172 24.91 0.99 -0.22
C PHE A 172 23.59 1.78 -0.32
N ARG A 173 22.44 1.07 -0.31
CA ARG A 173 21.10 1.66 -0.43
C ARG A 173 20.79 2.68 0.67
N ALA A 174 21.36 2.51 1.85
CA ALA A 174 21.14 3.40 3.00
C ALA A 174 21.76 4.80 2.82
N LEU A 175 22.75 4.98 1.93
CA LEU A 175 23.40 6.28 1.75
C LEU A 175 22.44 7.35 1.24
N LYS A 176 21.67 7.03 0.18
CA LYS A 176 20.70 7.98 -0.39
C LYS A 176 19.58 8.30 0.60
N VAL A 177 19.15 7.32 1.40
CA VAL A 177 18.18 7.53 2.48
C VAL A 177 18.73 8.50 3.52
N TRP A 178 19.94 8.24 4.02
CA TRP A 178 20.59 9.07 5.02
C TRP A 178 20.76 10.51 4.52
N MET A 179 21.28 10.68 3.31
CA MET A 179 21.49 12.01 2.72
C MET A 179 20.16 12.76 2.54
N SER A 180 19.11 12.11 2.06
CA SER A 180 17.80 12.74 1.92
C SER A 180 17.17 13.13 3.27
N ILE A 181 17.31 12.31 4.31
CA ILE A 181 16.84 12.65 5.66
C ILE A 181 17.65 13.82 6.23
N LYS A 182 18.98 13.84 6.03
CA LYS A 182 19.85 14.92 6.50
C LYS A 182 19.58 16.24 5.80
N GLU A 183 19.30 16.21 4.50
CA GLU A 183 19.02 17.39 3.69
C GLU A 183 17.61 17.96 3.93
N HIS A 184 16.59 17.10 3.98
CA HIS A 184 15.20 17.54 4.01
C HIS A 184 14.55 17.53 5.39
N GLY A 185 15.05 16.70 6.31
CA GLY A 185 14.39 16.41 7.59
C GLY A 185 13.12 15.56 7.44
N LEU A 186 12.74 14.84 8.50
CA LEU A 186 11.54 13.99 8.50
C LEU A 186 10.25 14.81 8.45
N ASP A 187 10.21 15.96 9.13
CA ASP A 187 9.02 16.82 9.19
C ASP A 187 8.57 17.30 7.79
N ARG A 188 9.53 17.49 6.86
CA ARG A 188 9.20 17.89 5.49
C ARG A 188 8.46 16.78 4.75
N PHE A 189 8.89 15.53 4.90
CA PHE A 189 8.20 14.38 4.33
C PHE A 189 6.82 14.21 4.96
N GLY A 190 6.71 14.36 6.28
CA GLY A 190 5.43 14.33 7.00
C GLY A 190 4.42 15.36 6.49
N ARG A 191 4.83 16.63 6.35
CA ARG A 191 3.95 17.70 5.79
C ARG A 191 3.55 17.44 4.34
N MET A 192 4.45 16.89 3.53
CA MET A 192 4.16 16.57 2.13
C MET A 192 3.12 15.45 2.03
N MET A 193 3.27 14.37 2.81
CA MET A 193 2.28 13.29 2.90
C MET A 193 0.94 13.82 3.40
N ALA A 194 0.93 14.66 4.43
CA ALA A 194 -0.28 15.27 4.95
C ALA A 194 -1.03 16.07 3.88
N ARG A 195 -0.31 16.90 3.12
CA ARG A 195 -0.86 17.67 1.99
C ARG A 195 -1.39 16.76 0.88
N ASN A 196 -0.72 15.66 0.58
CA ASN A 196 -1.20 14.69 -0.42
C ASN A 196 -2.54 14.07 -0.03
N VAL A 197 -2.73 13.74 1.24
CA VAL A 197 -4.03 13.28 1.78
C VAL A 197 -5.09 14.38 1.69
N GLU A 198 -4.74 15.63 2.00
CA GLU A 198 -5.64 16.78 1.83
C GLU A 198 -6.07 16.96 0.37
N GLN A 199 -5.15 16.79 -0.58
CA GLN A 199 -5.42 16.84 -2.02
C GLN A 199 -6.36 15.72 -2.47
N ALA A 200 -6.23 14.51 -1.92
CA ALA A 200 -7.15 13.40 -2.20
C ALA A 200 -8.56 13.73 -1.74
N HIS A 201 -8.71 14.24 -0.51
CA HIS A 201 -10.02 14.68 0.00
C HIS A 201 -10.59 15.87 -0.78
N TYR A 202 -9.75 16.82 -1.20
CA TYR A 202 -10.17 17.92 -2.07
C TYR A 202 -10.72 17.43 -3.40
N PHE A 203 -10.00 16.54 -4.09
CA PHE A 203 -10.48 15.98 -5.34
C PHE A 203 -11.77 15.15 -5.14
N GLY A 204 -11.88 14.45 -4.01
CA GLY A 204 -13.13 13.81 -3.60
C GLY A 204 -14.33 14.75 -3.55
N GLN A 205 -14.15 15.94 -2.96
CA GLN A 205 -15.20 16.97 -2.91
C GLN A 205 -15.57 17.48 -4.31
N LEU A 206 -14.61 17.58 -5.23
CA LEU A 206 -14.88 17.93 -6.63
C LEU A 206 -15.73 16.86 -7.32
N VAL A 207 -15.43 15.58 -7.06
CA VAL A 207 -16.20 14.44 -7.58
C VAL A 207 -17.63 14.47 -7.05
N GLU A 208 -17.83 14.62 -5.74
CA GLU A 208 -19.16 14.65 -5.11
C GLU A 208 -20.02 15.84 -5.57
N LYS A 209 -19.38 16.95 -5.93
CA LYS A 209 -20.07 18.18 -6.36
C LYS A 209 -20.60 18.09 -7.80
N ASP A 210 -20.00 17.27 -8.66
CA ASP A 210 -20.44 17.11 -10.04
C ASP A 210 -21.40 15.93 -10.18
N SER A 211 -22.65 16.20 -10.58
CA SER A 211 -23.68 15.18 -10.78
C SER A 211 -23.34 14.11 -11.83
N LYS A 212 -22.30 14.32 -12.65
CA LYS A 212 -21.83 13.37 -13.66
C LYS A 212 -20.60 12.59 -13.22
N MET A 213 -20.19 12.70 -11.96
CA MET A 213 -19.14 11.88 -11.39
C MET A 213 -19.64 11.19 -10.13
N GLU A 214 -18.99 10.08 -9.78
CA GLU A 214 -19.28 9.38 -8.54
C GLU A 214 -18.00 8.80 -7.92
N LEU A 215 -17.94 8.85 -6.59
CA LEU A 215 -16.94 8.12 -5.81
C LEU A 215 -17.34 6.64 -5.72
N LEU A 216 -16.36 5.77 -5.87
CA LEU A 216 -16.57 4.31 -5.90
C LEU A 216 -16.01 3.60 -4.66
N ALA A 217 -15.26 4.32 -3.83
CA ALA A 217 -14.75 3.85 -2.55
C ALA A 217 -14.55 5.04 -1.61
N PRO A 218 -14.55 4.82 -0.28
CA PRO A 218 -14.05 5.82 0.66
C PRO A 218 -12.60 6.21 0.33
N ILE A 219 -12.26 7.48 0.59
CA ILE A 219 -10.92 8.02 0.34
C ILE A 219 -9.96 7.50 1.41
N GLY A 220 -9.11 6.54 1.04
CA GLY A 220 -8.05 6.01 1.87
C GLY A 220 -6.71 6.69 1.54
N LEU A 221 -6.06 7.26 2.56
CA LEU A 221 -4.77 7.96 2.42
C LEU A 221 -4.80 8.98 1.26
N ASP A 222 -3.94 8.80 0.26
CA ASP A 222 -3.74 9.66 -0.90
C ASP A 222 -4.45 9.15 -2.16
N ILE A 223 -5.39 8.20 -2.02
CA ILE A 223 -6.01 7.49 -3.14
C ILE A 223 -7.49 7.85 -3.28
N VAL A 224 -7.90 8.14 -4.51
CA VAL A 224 -9.31 8.34 -4.87
C VAL A 224 -9.69 7.42 -6.01
N CYS A 225 -10.75 6.63 -5.80
CA CYS A 225 -11.39 5.79 -6.81
C CYS A 225 -12.73 6.42 -7.21
N PHE A 226 -12.88 6.76 -8.48
CA PHE A 226 -14.03 7.49 -9.00
C PHE A 226 -14.31 7.09 -10.44
N ARG A 227 -15.46 7.52 -10.97
CA ARG A 227 -15.74 7.43 -12.40
C ARG A 227 -16.64 8.57 -12.87
N PHE A 228 -16.62 8.82 -14.17
CA PHE A 228 -17.65 9.58 -14.86
C PHE A 228 -18.90 8.70 -15.02
N ASN A 229 -20.05 9.22 -14.61
CA ASN A 229 -21.36 8.59 -14.75
C ASN A 229 -22.41 9.65 -15.12
N PRO A 230 -22.78 9.77 -16.40
CA PRO A 230 -23.78 10.74 -16.84
C PRO A 230 -25.23 10.32 -16.51
N GLY A 231 -25.43 9.15 -15.89
CA GLY A 231 -26.71 8.51 -15.69
C GLY A 231 -27.21 7.76 -16.93
N GLY A 232 -28.16 6.84 -16.73
CA GLY A 232 -28.85 6.15 -17.83
C GLY A 232 -28.03 5.11 -18.60
N MET A 233 -26.87 4.70 -18.07
CA MET A 233 -26.01 3.66 -18.65
C MET A 233 -25.91 2.45 -17.73
N ASP A 234 -25.79 1.26 -18.31
CA ASP A 234 -25.48 0.05 -17.56
C ASP A 234 -23.98 -0.03 -17.18
N GLU A 235 -23.64 -1.01 -16.36
CA GLU A 235 -22.30 -1.16 -15.79
C GLU A 235 -21.22 -1.43 -16.87
N ASP A 236 -21.54 -2.24 -17.89
CA ASP A 236 -20.58 -2.58 -18.95
C ASP A 236 -20.31 -1.35 -19.84
N ALA A 237 -21.35 -0.56 -20.14
CA ALA A 237 -21.21 0.70 -20.86
C ALA A 237 -20.42 1.73 -20.07
N LEU A 238 -20.69 1.88 -18.76
CA LEU A 238 -19.92 2.77 -17.87
C LEU A 238 -18.45 2.36 -17.77
N ASN A 239 -18.18 1.06 -17.70
CA ASN A 239 -16.82 0.53 -17.66
C ASN A 239 -16.06 0.84 -18.96
N ALA A 240 -16.69 0.61 -20.11
CA ALA A 240 -16.09 0.92 -21.40
C ALA A 240 -15.86 2.43 -21.57
N LEU A 241 -16.82 3.27 -21.16
CA LEU A 241 -16.71 4.72 -21.21
C LEU A 241 -15.54 5.24 -20.37
N ASN A 242 -15.41 4.79 -19.12
CA ASN A 242 -14.33 5.26 -18.24
C ASN A 242 -12.96 4.75 -18.65
N LYS A 243 -12.88 3.57 -19.25
CA LYS A 243 -11.66 3.08 -19.88
C LYS A 243 -11.24 3.97 -21.06
N GLU A 244 -12.19 4.41 -21.87
CA GLU A 244 -11.93 5.35 -22.97
C GLU A 244 -11.47 6.72 -22.45
N ILE A 245 -12.14 7.28 -21.43
CA ILE A 245 -11.74 8.54 -20.78
C ILE A 245 -10.30 8.45 -20.28
N LEU A 246 -9.91 7.35 -19.64
CA LEU A 246 -8.54 7.14 -19.17
C LEU A 246 -7.52 7.27 -20.32
N MET A 247 -7.76 6.58 -21.42
CA MET A 247 -6.85 6.57 -22.57
C MET A 247 -6.73 7.97 -23.18
N GLN A 248 -7.86 8.68 -23.35
CA GLN A 248 -7.83 10.06 -23.87
C GLN A 248 -7.14 11.05 -22.94
N LEU A 249 -7.26 10.90 -21.61
CA LEU A 249 -6.49 11.73 -20.66
C LEU A 249 -4.98 11.57 -20.87
N HIS A 250 -4.52 10.33 -21.10
CA HIS A 250 -3.10 10.02 -21.32
C HIS A 250 -2.61 10.53 -22.67
N GLU A 251 -3.34 10.23 -23.75
CA GLU A 251 -2.95 10.58 -25.12
C GLU A 251 -2.92 12.09 -25.34
N LYS A 252 -3.83 12.84 -24.70
CA LYS A 252 -3.87 14.30 -24.77
C LYS A 252 -2.87 14.97 -23.81
N GLY A 253 -2.12 14.20 -23.02
CA GLY A 253 -1.12 14.71 -22.08
C GLY A 253 -1.71 15.56 -20.95
N ILE A 254 -2.98 15.34 -20.61
CA ILE A 254 -3.71 16.14 -19.60
C ILE A 254 -3.29 15.70 -18.20
N ALA A 255 -3.40 14.40 -17.93
CA ALA A 255 -3.09 13.79 -16.65
C ALA A 255 -2.81 12.30 -16.85
N ALA A 256 -2.13 11.67 -15.89
CA ALA A 256 -1.82 10.25 -15.92
C ALA A 256 -2.42 9.49 -14.71
N PRO A 257 -3.76 9.47 -14.54
CA PRO A 257 -4.38 8.58 -13.57
C PRO A 257 -4.11 7.12 -13.95
N SER A 258 -4.25 6.22 -12.99
CA SER A 258 -4.33 4.78 -13.24
C SER A 258 -5.78 4.32 -13.28
N TYR A 259 -6.00 3.01 -13.38
CA TYR A 259 -7.29 2.41 -13.07
C TYR A 259 -7.15 1.30 -12.04
N THR A 260 -8.28 0.93 -11.46
CA THR A 260 -8.46 -0.36 -10.78
C THR A 260 -9.86 -0.90 -11.07
N THR A 261 -10.12 -2.14 -10.66
CA THR A 261 -11.45 -2.74 -10.74
C THR A 261 -11.88 -3.13 -9.33
N LEU A 262 -12.96 -2.52 -8.86
CA LEU A 262 -13.56 -2.80 -7.57
C LEU A 262 -14.78 -3.69 -7.80
N GLY A 263 -14.66 -4.98 -7.48
CA GLY A 263 -15.66 -5.98 -7.85
C GLY A 263 -15.76 -6.11 -9.37
N LYS A 264 -16.85 -5.61 -9.98
CA LYS A 264 -17.05 -5.56 -11.43
C LYS A 264 -16.94 -4.15 -12.02
N THR A 265 -16.68 -3.15 -11.17
CA THR A 265 -16.71 -1.74 -11.54
C THR A 265 -15.33 -1.23 -11.89
N TYR A 266 -15.18 -0.70 -13.10
CA TYR A 266 -13.97 -0.03 -13.55
C TYR A 266 -13.90 1.38 -12.96
N CYS A 267 -12.79 1.67 -12.29
CA CYS A 267 -12.58 2.92 -11.58
C CYS A 267 -11.39 3.65 -12.20
N LEU A 268 -11.57 4.94 -12.50
CA LEU A 268 -10.42 5.85 -12.56
C LEU A 268 -9.83 5.94 -11.15
N ARG A 269 -8.51 5.83 -11.05
CA ARG A 269 -7.80 5.81 -9.77
C ARG A 269 -6.62 6.76 -9.81
N ILE A 270 -6.64 7.76 -8.93
CA ILE A 270 -5.47 8.61 -8.67
C ILE A 270 -4.82 8.22 -7.34
N ALA A 271 -3.49 8.18 -7.33
CA ALA A 271 -2.66 8.03 -6.14
C ALA A 271 -1.74 9.25 -6.05
N ILE A 272 -2.06 10.15 -5.14
CA ILE A 272 -1.51 11.50 -5.08
C ILE A 272 -0.23 11.48 -4.25
N SER A 273 0.90 11.22 -4.89
CA SER A 273 2.20 11.25 -4.21
C SER A 273 3.14 12.32 -4.74
N ASN A 274 2.83 12.98 -5.87
CA ASN A 274 3.76 13.93 -6.47
C ASN A 274 3.88 15.21 -5.61
N HIS A 275 5.08 15.49 -5.11
CA HIS A 275 5.38 16.68 -4.31
C HIS A 275 5.21 18.01 -5.07
N ARG A 276 5.06 17.97 -6.41
CA ARG A 276 4.86 19.15 -7.26
C ARG A 276 3.42 19.45 -7.61
N SER A 277 2.49 18.52 -7.36
CA SER A 277 1.08 18.72 -7.69
C SER A 277 0.46 19.81 -6.82
N THR A 278 -0.35 20.67 -7.43
CA THR A 278 -1.13 21.72 -6.74
C THR A 278 -2.62 21.39 -6.78
N PHE A 279 -3.45 22.19 -6.09
CA PHE A 279 -4.91 21.97 -6.10
C PHE A 279 -5.52 22.18 -7.49
N GLU A 280 -4.95 23.12 -8.25
CA GLU A 280 -5.37 23.47 -9.61
C GLU A 280 -5.17 22.33 -10.61
N ASP A 281 -4.19 21.45 -10.39
CA ASP A 281 -4.02 20.23 -11.19
C ASP A 281 -5.23 19.28 -11.04
N PHE A 282 -5.84 19.24 -9.86
CA PHE A 282 -7.03 18.42 -9.57
C PHE A 282 -8.32 19.07 -10.10
N ASP A 283 -8.40 20.41 -10.10
CA ASP A 283 -9.46 21.14 -10.79
C ASP A 283 -9.45 20.87 -12.30
N LEU A 284 -8.24 20.87 -12.90
CA LEU A 284 -8.05 20.50 -14.30
C LEU A 284 -8.51 19.06 -14.55
N LEU A 285 -8.05 18.10 -13.75
CA LEU A 285 -8.42 16.70 -13.92
C LEU A 285 -9.94 16.49 -13.86
N ALA A 286 -10.61 17.04 -12.85
CA ALA A 286 -12.06 16.90 -12.70
C ALA A 286 -12.82 17.46 -13.91
N ARG A 287 -12.45 18.67 -14.34
CA ARG A 287 -13.04 19.33 -15.51
C ARG A 287 -12.82 18.52 -16.80
N GLU A 288 -11.61 18.00 -17.00
CA GLU A 288 -11.28 17.27 -18.23
C GLU A 288 -11.90 15.88 -18.27
N VAL A 289 -12.06 15.19 -17.14
CA VAL A 289 -12.84 13.94 -17.05
C VAL A 289 -14.28 14.18 -17.52
N VAL A 290 -14.92 15.24 -17.02
CA VAL A 290 -16.30 15.57 -17.40
C VAL A 290 -16.39 16.01 -18.85
N ARG A 291 -15.44 16.84 -19.34
CA ARG A 291 -15.41 17.27 -20.75
C ARG A 291 -15.28 16.09 -21.70
N LEU A 292 -14.29 15.22 -21.48
CA LEU A 292 -14.06 14.03 -22.30
C LEU A 292 -15.22 13.05 -22.22
N GLY A 293 -15.77 12.84 -21.03
CA GLY A 293 -16.95 11.99 -20.85
C GLY A 293 -18.15 12.48 -21.66
N ASN A 294 -18.43 13.78 -21.67
CA ASN A 294 -19.51 14.35 -22.48
C ASN A 294 -19.24 14.25 -24.00
N GLU A 295 -17.99 14.43 -24.43
CA GLU A 295 -17.60 14.29 -25.84
C GLU A 295 -17.85 12.85 -26.33
N ILE A 296 -17.35 11.86 -25.60
CA ILE A 296 -17.50 10.44 -25.97
C ILE A 296 -18.97 10.02 -25.99
N VAL A 297 -19.78 10.54 -25.07
CA VAL A 297 -21.23 10.26 -25.03
C VAL A 297 -21.97 10.93 -26.19
N SER A 298 -21.51 12.10 -26.64
CA SER A 298 -22.15 12.83 -27.75
C SER A 298 -21.79 12.28 -29.13
N GLU A 299 -20.68 11.54 -29.25
CA GLU A 299 -20.22 10.88 -30.48
C GLU A 299 -20.92 9.53 -30.75
N LYS A 300 -21.66 8.99 -29.77
CA LYS A 300 -22.43 7.75 -29.87
C LYS A 300 -23.91 8.01 -30.13
#